data_AF-A0A8J5APS9-F1
#
_entry.id   AF-A0A8J5APS9-F1
#
_cell.length_a   1.000
_cell.length_b   1.000
_cell.length_c   1.000
_cell.angle_alpha   90.00
_cell.angle_beta   90.00
_cell.angle_gamma   90.00
#
_symmetry.space_group_name_H-M   'P 1'
#
loop_
_entity.id
_entity.type
_entity.pdbx_description
1 polymer ?
#
loop_
_entity_poly.entity_id
_entity_poly.type
_entity_poly.pdbx_seq_one_letter_code
_entity_poly.pdbx_strand_id
1 'polypeptide(L)'
;MTDFAIPSLPYIDETPSKEAVEAAEALILAEAGPLNTVIPESRASKLSEAMEAYVSDRNRTPGIDVSRYTNLEDGDSVNLKNAYVALEYTLGRADAVSALSEYGRVSWLVGNDELDRELKIVDKRLLEAKQKLEKVNSGRKRTQDDVADTLGYLEKRWKGLLGDLVDVGVKNALLEAELEDDDEEDEEE
;
A
#
# COMPACT_ATOMS: atom_id res chain seq x y z
N MET A 1 -20.99 21.01 5.82
CA MET A 1 -20.07 19.92 6.21
C MET A 1 -18.66 20.48 6.08
N THR A 2 -18.17 21.08 7.17
CA THR A 2 -16.76 21.45 7.28
C THR A 2 -15.99 20.14 7.42
N ASP A 3 -15.29 19.75 6.37
CA ASP A 3 -14.34 18.66 6.41
C ASP A 3 -13.24 19.09 7.38
N PHE A 4 -13.35 18.68 8.65
CA PHE A 4 -12.35 18.97 9.67
C PHE A 4 -11.17 18.05 9.37
N ALA A 5 -10.36 18.45 8.39
CA ALA A 5 -9.12 17.78 8.07
C ALA A 5 -8.21 17.88 9.30
N ILE A 6 -8.13 16.79 10.05
CA ILE A 6 -7.23 16.64 11.20
C ILE A 6 -5.80 16.80 10.64
N PRO A 7 -5.08 17.90 10.94
CA PRO A 7 -3.84 18.19 10.24
C PRO A 7 -2.70 17.45 10.92
N SER A 8 -2.53 16.17 10.62
CA SER A 8 -1.17 15.61 10.65
C SER A 8 -0.44 16.19 9.44
N LEU A 9 0.68 16.87 9.65
CA LEU A 9 1.43 17.62 8.64
C LEU A 9 2.79 16.94 8.40
N PRO A 10 2.87 15.89 7.55
CA PRO A 10 4.06 15.03 7.51
C PRO A 10 5.33 15.70 6.98
N TYR A 11 5.23 16.88 6.35
CA TYR A 11 6.40 17.65 5.91
C TYR A 11 6.93 18.63 6.97
N ILE A 12 6.13 18.94 8.01
CA ILE A 12 6.47 19.88 9.09
C ILE A 12 6.71 19.12 10.39
N ASP A 13 5.84 18.17 10.71
CA ASP A 13 5.87 17.42 11.97
C ASP A 13 7.12 16.54 12.02
N GLU A 14 7.76 16.50 13.20
CA GLU A 14 8.86 15.58 13.44
C GLU A 14 8.37 14.13 13.30
N THR A 15 9.20 13.27 12.70
CA THR A 15 8.86 11.85 12.59
C THR A 15 8.70 11.26 14.00
N PRO A 16 7.53 10.68 14.34
CA PRO A 16 7.30 10.17 15.68
C PRO A 16 8.29 9.05 16.03
N SER A 17 8.70 9.00 17.30
CA SER A 17 9.51 7.89 17.79
C SER A 17 8.72 6.58 17.76
N LYS A 18 9.41 5.44 17.69
CA LYS A 18 8.76 4.13 17.69
C LYS A 18 7.88 3.91 18.93
N GLU A 19 8.34 4.38 20.09
CA GLU A 19 7.59 4.32 21.36
C GLU A 19 6.27 5.12 21.30
N ALA A 20 6.29 6.31 20.67
CA ALA A 20 5.08 7.10 20.49
C ALA A 20 4.08 6.43 19.54
N VAL A 21 4.56 5.72 18.52
CA VAL A 21 3.72 4.93 17.62
C VAL A 21 3.08 3.75 18.37
N GLU A 22 3.86 3.00 19.15
CA GLU A 22 3.36 1.88 19.95
C GLU A 22 2.31 2.32 20.98
N ALA A 23 2.54 3.46 21.65
CA ALA A 23 1.57 4.05 22.57
C ALA A 23 0.28 4.48 21.87
N ALA A 24 0.38 5.09 20.68
CA ALA A 24 -0.77 5.47 19.88
C ALA A 24 -1.56 4.25 19.41
N GLU A 25 -0.88 3.18 18.96
CA GLU A 25 -1.51 1.91 18.57
C GLU A 25 -2.25 1.27 19.76
N ALA A 26 -1.66 1.27 20.95
CA ALA A 26 -2.31 0.75 22.16
C ALA A 26 -3.61 1.50 22.50
N LEU A 27 -3.62 2.83 22.36
CA LEU A 27 -4.82 3.65 22.54
C LEU A 27 -5.87 3.39 21.44
N ILE A 28 -5.44 3.27 20.18
CA ILE A 28 -6.34 2.92 19.06
C ILE A 28 -7.00 1.57 19.33
N LEU A 29 -6.25 0.57 19.80
CA LEU A 29 -6.80 -0.75 20.12
C LEU A 29 -7.75 -0.74 21.32
N ALA A 30 -7.52 0.14 22.29
CA ALA A 30 -8.42 0.31 23.43
C ALA A 30 -9.76 0.98 23.03
N GLU A 31 -9.70 1.95 22.12
CA GLU A 31 -10.86 2.71 21.64
C GLU A 31 -11.55 2.07 20.42
N ALA A 32 -10.85 1.17 19.73
CA ALA A 32 -11.45 0.31 18.71
C ALA A 32 -12.45 -0.61 19.41
N GLY A 33 -13.70 -0.15 19.52
CA GLY A 33 -14.84 -0.99 19.83
C GLY A 33 -15.01 -2.10 18.78
N PRO A 34 -16.16 -2.77 18.68
CA PRO A 34 -16.45 -3.60 17.51
C PRO A 34 -16.49 -2.66 16.30
N LEU A 35 -15.33 -2.47 15.65
CA LEU A 35 -15.21 -1.90 14.32
C LEU A 35 -16.30 -2.58 13.51
N ASN A 36 -17.13 -1.80 12.79
CA ASN A 36 -18.03 -2.39 11.81
C ASN A 36 -17.14 -3.10 10.79
N THR A 37 -16.84 -4.38 11.04
CA THR A 37 -16.13 -5.31 10.17
C THR A 37 -17.05 -5.74 9.04
N VAL A 38 -17.91 -4.85 8.55
CA VAL A 38 -18.58 -5.02 7.26
C VAL A 38 -17.51 -4.78 6.20
N ILE A 39 -16.54 -5.68 6.19
CA ILE A 39 -15.75 -5.98 5.02
C ILE A 39 -16.84 -6.34 4.00
N PRO A 40 -16.98 -5.57 2.91
CA PRO A 40 -17.93 -5.95 1.87
C PRO A 40 -17.60 -7.39 1.50
N GLU A 41 -18.60 -8.27 1.55
CA GLU A 41 -18.41 -9.68 1.23
C GLU A 41 -17.55 -9.77 -0.03
N SER A 42 -16.47 -10.55 0.05
CA SER A 42 -15.58 -10.75 -1.08
C SER A 42 -16.45 -11.07 -2.28
N ARG A 43 -16.26 -10.33 -3.38
CA ARG A 43 -17.10 -10.44 -4.59
C ARG A 43 -17.36 -11.92 -4.87
N ALA A 44 -18.64 -12.32 -4.82
CA ALA A 44 -19.03 -13.69 -5.06
C ALA A 44 -18.31 -14.19 -6.31
N SER A 45 -17.67 -15.36 -6.19
CA SER A 45 -16.91 -15.90 -7.30
C SER A 45 -17.86 -16.11 -8.49
N LYS A 46 -17.33 -15.92 -9.70
CA LYS A 46 -18.08 -16.20 -10.93
C LYS A 46 -18.05 -17.69 -11.30
N LEU A 47 -17.41 -18.52 -10.47
CA LEU A 47 -17.28 -19.94 -10.71
C LEU A 47 -18.59 -20.62 -10.30
N SER A 48 -18.94 -21.70 -10.99
CA SER A 48 -19.99 -22.57 -10.49
C SER A 48 -19.53 -23.27 -9.22
N GLU A 49 -20.47 -23.65 -8.35
CA GLU A 49 -20.20 -24.38 -7.10
C GLU A 49 -19.30 -25.62 -7.32
N ALA A 50 -19.53 -26.36 -8.41
CA ALA A 50 -18.69 -27.49 -8.80
C ALA A 50 -17.24 -27.10 -9.12
N MET A 51 -17.04 -25.92 -9.72
CA MET A 51 -15.70 -25.41 -10.05
C MET A 51 -15.00 -24.84 -8.81
N GLU A 52 -15.73 -24.19 -7.89
CA GLU A 52 -15.17 -23.79 -6.60
C GLU A 52 -14.71 -25.00 -5.77
N ALA A 53 -15.54 -26.06 -5.72
CA ALA A 53 -15.17 -27.32 -5.09
C ALA A 53 -13.94 -27.95 -5.74
N TYR A 54 -13.85 -27.89 -7.08
CA TYR A 54 -12.69 -28.38 -7.83
C TYR A 54 -11.40 -27.60 -7.57
N VAL A 55 -11.47 -26.27 -7.51
CA VAL A 55 -10.30 -25.40 -7.23
C VAL A 55 -9.85 -25.52 -5.78
N SER A 56 -10.80 -25.72 -4.86
CA SER A 56 -10.52 -25.81 -3.42
C SER A 56 -9.90 -27.15 -3.02
N ASP A 57 -10.03 -28.19 -3.84
CA ASP A 57 -9.43 -29.50 -3.59
C ASP A 57 -7.90 -29.47 -3.79
N ARG A 58 -7.18 -29.45 -2.67
CA ARG A 58 -5.71 -29.52 -2.63
C ARG A 58 -5.16 -30.91 -2.97
N ASN A 59 -5.97 -31.95 -2.91
CA ASN A 59 -5.58 -33.34 -3.20
C ASN A 59 -5.91 -33.74 -4.64
N ARG A 60 -5.98 -32.76 -5.54
CA ARG A 60 -6.29 -32.96 -6.95
C ARG A 60 -5.38 -34.02 -7.56
N THR A 61 -5.97 -34.91 -8.35
CA THR A 61 -5.21 -35.85 -9.19
C THR A 61 -4.20 -35.05 -10.04
N PRO A 62 -2.97 -35.56 -10.21
CA PRO A 62 -2.05 -34.93 -11.15
C PRO A 62 -2.75 -34.75 -12.50
N GLY A 63 -2.37 -33.70 -13.24
CA GLY A 63 -2.91 -33.42 -14.57
C GLY A 63 -2.81 -34.66 -15.48
N ILE A 64 -3.45 -34.58 -16.66
CA ILE A 64 -3.50 -35.69 -17.64
C ILE A 64 -2.16 -36.41 -17.69
N ASP A 65 -2.18 -37.70 -17.33
CA ASP A 65 -0.99 -38.54 -17.30
C ASP A 65 -0.50 -38.78 -18.73
N VAL A 66 0.59 -38.10 -19.08
CA VAL A 66 1.21 -38.17 -20.40
C VAL A 66 1.97 -39.49 -20.63
N SER A 67 2.26 -40.26 -19.57
CA SER A 67 2.98 -41.53 -19.69
C SER A 67 2.20 -42.58 -20.49
N ARG A 68 0.87 -42.47 -20.50
CA ARG A 68 -0.05 -43.30 -21.30
C ARG A 68 0.23 -43.25 -22.81
N TYR A 69 0.75 -42.13 -23.30
CA TYR A 69 1.01 -41.92 -24.73
C TYR A 69 2.49 -42.10 -25.11
N THR A 70 3.38 -42.23 -24.12
CA THR A 70 4.80 -42.49 -24.34
C THR A 70 5.17 -43.97 -24.18
N ASN A 71 4.40 -44.72 -23.38
CA ASN A 71 4.63 -46.13 -23.12
C ASN A 71 3.83 -46.98 -24.12
N LEU A 72 4.51 -47.52 -25.14
CA LEU A 72 3.92 -48.33 -26.21
C LEU A 72 3.85 -49.84 -25.89
N GLU A 73 4.57 -50.25 -24.84
CA GLU A 73 4.73 -51.64 -24.42
C GLU A 73 3.81 -51.95 -23.23
N ASP A 74 3.11 -53.08 -23.30
CA ASP A 74 2.24 -53.61 -22.25
C ASP A 74 2.76 -55.03 -21.90
N GLY A 75 3.87 -55.07 -21.14
CA GLY A 75 4.65 -56.30 -20.93
C GLY A 75 5.37 -56.77 -22.21
N ASP A 76 5.29 -58.07 -22.52
CA ASP A 76 5.88 -58.68 -23.74
C ASP A 76 5.09 -58.41 -25.04
N SER A 77 4.01 -57.62 -24.97
CA SER A 77 3.12 -57.35 -26.12
C SER A 77 2.94 -55.86 -26.40
N VAL A 78 2.91 -55.49 -27.69
CA VAL A 78 2.69 -54.11 -28.12
C VAL A 78 1.19 -53.80 -28.09
N ASN A 79 0.80 -52.73 -27.40
CA ASN A 79 -0.58 -52.28 -27.40
C ASN A 79 -0.89 -51.53 -28.71
N LEU A 80 -1.47 -52.23 -29.70
CA LEU A 80 -1.73 -51.70 -31.04
C LEU A 80 -2.54 -50.41 -31.04
N LYS A 81 -3.50 -50.25 -30.12
CA LYS A 81 -4.31 -49.02 -30.04
C LYS A 81 -3.45 -47.81 -29.68
N ASN A 82 -2.56 -47.96 -28.70
CA ASN A 82 -1.62 -46.91 -28.31
C ASN A 82 -0.61 -46.64 -29.43
N ALA A 83 -0.16 -47.67 -30.14
CA ALA A 83 0.74 -47.52 -31.29
C ALA A 83 0.09 -46.73 -32.43
N TYR A 84 -1.18 -46.97 -32.77
CA TYR A 84 -1.90 -46.17 -33.77
C TYR A 84 -2.10 -44.72 -33.32
N VAL A 85 -2.45 -44.50 -32.06
CA VAL A 85 -2.61 -43.13 -31.51
C VAL A 85 -1.27 -42.38 -31.53
N ALA A 86 -0.18 -43.05 -31.16
CA ALA A 86 1.17 -42.47 -31.22
C ALA A 86 1.58 -42.16 -32.66
N LEU A 87 1.28 -43.02 -33.63
CA LEU A 87 1.55 -42.78 -35.05
C LEU A 87 0.82 -41.53 -35.55
N GLU A 88 -0.50 -41.43 -35.34
CA GLU A 88 -1.29 -40.26 -35.72
C GLU A 88 -0.76 -38.97 -35.06
N TYR A 89 -0.38 -39.04 -33.78
CA TYR A 89 0.26 -37.91 -33.10
C TYR A 89 1.59 -37.51 -33.74
N THR A 90 2.45 -38.47 -34.11
CA THR A 90 3.72 -38.16 -34.77
C THR A 90 3.54 -37.56 -36.15
N LEU A 91 2.52 -37.98 -36.90
CA LEU A 91 2.16 -37.41 -38.19
C LEU A 91 1.68 -35.96 -38.01
N GLY A 92 0.73 -35.71 -37.11
CA GLY A 92 0.27 -34.36 -36.81
C GLY A 92 1.38 -33.46 -36.25
N ARG A 93 2.33 -34.02 -35.49
CA ARG A 93 3.51 -33.28 -35.01
C ARG A 93 4.45 -32.92 -36.17
N ALA A 94 4.63 -33.78 -37.16
CA ALA A 94 5.45 -33.48 -38.33
C ALA A 94 4.87 -32.28 -39.11
N ASP A 95 3.56 -32.27 -39.34
CA ASP A 95 2.86 -31.17 -39.99
C ASP A 95 2.98 -29.87 -39.17
N ALA A 96 2.78 -29.95 -37.84
CA ALA A 96 2.94 -28.80 -36.95
C ALA A 96 4.39 -28.26 -36.92
N VAL A 97 5.40 -29.13 -36.97
CA VAL A 97 6.81 -28.73 -37.06
C VAL A 97 7.11 -28.09 -38.41
N SER A 98 6.51 -28.58 -39.50
CA SER A 98 6.63 -27.93 -40.81
C SER A 98 6.08 -26.51 -40.76
N ALA A 99 4.86 -26.32 -40.25
CA ALA A 99 4.26 -25.00 -40.09
C ALA A 99 5.06 -24.09 -39.14
N LEU A 100 5.61 -24.64 -38.05
CA LEU A 100 6.47 -23.90 -37.12
C LEU A 100 7.80 -23.49 -37.76
N SER A 101 8.37 -24.32 -38.62
CA SER A 101 9.60 -23.99 -39.35
C SER A 101 9.40 -22.84 -40.34
N GLU A 102 8.21 -22.76 -40.94
CA GLU A 102 7.86 -21.74 -41.92
C GLU A 102 7.45 -20.42 -41.25
N TYR A 103 6.58 -20.46 -40.23
CA TYR A 103 5.94 -19.26 -39.67
C TYR A 103 6.36 -18.96 -38.23
N GLY A 104 6.98 -19.90 -37.52
CA GLY A 104 7.27 -19.77 -36.08
C GLY A 104 8.15 -18.57 -35.76
N ARG A 105 9.18 -18.33 -36.58
CA ARG A 105 10.05 -17.16 -36.42
C ARG A 105 9.28 -15.85 -36.55
N VAL A 106 8.43 -15.75 -37.56
CA VAL A 106 7.66 -14.52 -37.85
C VAL A 106 6.61 -14.30 -36.74
N SER A 107 5.88 -15.35 -36.36
CA SER A 107 4.90 -15.27 -35.29
C SER A 107 5.54 -14.87 -33.95
N TRP A 108 6.72 -15.41 -33.64
CA TRP A 108 7.44 -15.04 -32.42
C TRP A 108 7.89 -13.58 -32.43
N LEU A 109 8.43 -13.09 -33.55
CA LEU A 109 8.84 -11.70 -33.68
C LEU A 109 7.66 -10.73 -33.56
N VAL A 110 6.51 -11.06 -34.17
CA VAL A 110 5.28 -10.26 -34.05
C VAL A 110 4.81 -10.22 -32.59
N GLY A 111 4.77 -11.37 -31.91
CA GLY A 111 4.40 -11.43 -30.50
C GLY A 111 5.35 -10.64 -29.62
N ASN A 112 6.66 -10.65 -29.91
CA ASN A 112 7.63 -9.84 -29.18
C ASN A 112 7.42 -8.33 -29.40
N ASP A 113 7.15 -7.90 -30.64
CA ASP A 113 6.85 -6.49 -30.92
C ASP A 113 5.53 -6.04 -30.27
N GLU A 114 4.54 -6.92 -30.18
CA GLU A 114 3.30 -6.66 -29.44
C GLU A 114 3.57 -6.45 -27.94
N LEU A 115 4.36 -7.33 -27.32
CA LEU A 115 4.78 -7.21 -25.92
C LEU A 115 5.59 -5.92 -25.68
N ASP A 116 6.50 -5.56 -26.58
CA ASP A 116 7.26 -4.31 -26.50
C ASP A 116 6.36 -3.07 -26.58
N ARG A 117 5.28 -3.12 -27.36
CA ARG A 117 4.29 -2.02 -27.41
C ARG A 117 3.49 -1.94 -26.11
N GLU A 118 3.05 -3.08 -25.58
CA GLU A 118 2.34 -3.12 -24.29
C GLU A 118 3.21 -2.58 -23.15
N LEU A 119 4.49 -3.00 -23.11
CA LEU A 119 5.46 -2.52 -22.14
C LEU A 119 5.62 -0.99 -22.21
N LYS A 120 5.77 -0.43 -23.42
CA LYS A 120 5.83 1.04 -23.62
C LYS A 120 4.58 1.76 -23.13
N ILE A 121 3.39 1.16 -23.31
CA ILE A 121 2.13 1.74 -22.83
C ILE A 121 2.10 1.75 -21.30
N VAL A 122 2.50 0.65 -20.65
CA VAL A 122 2.56 0.55 -19.19
C VAL A 122 3.59 1.52 -18.62
N ASP A 123 4.78 1.62 -19.21
CA ASP A 123 5.82 2.57 -18.79
C ASP A 123 5.36 4.02 -18.90
N LYS A 124 4.66 4.37 -19.98
CA LYS A 124 4.07 5.70 -20.15
C LYS A 124 3.05 5.99 -19.05
N ARG A 125 2.15 5.06 -18.76
CA ARG A 125 1.15 5.22 -17.68
C ARG A 125 1.81 5.37 -16.32
N LEU A 126 2.89 4.62 -16.07
CA LEU A 126 3.68 4.72 -14.86
C LEU A 126 4.35 6.10 -14.73
N LEU A 127 4.95 6.62 -15.80
CA LEU A 127 5.53 7.96 -15.81
C LEU A 127 4.48 9.03 -15.52
N GLU A 128 3.33 8.96 -16.19
CA GLU A 128 2.21 9.89 -15.97
C GLU A 128 1.69 9.83 -14.52
N ALA A 129 1.59 8.63 -13.94
CA ALA A 129 1.20 8.46 -12.54
C ALA A 129 2.23 9.05 -11.59
N LYS A 130 3.53 8.85 -11.84
CA LYS A 130 4.62 9.45 -11.06
C LYS A 130 4.59 10.99 -11.12
N GLN A 131 4.39 11.57 -12.31
CA GLN A 131 4.28 13.02 -12.47
C GLN A 131 3.06 13.59 -11.73
N LYS A 132 1.92 12.89 -11.76
CA LYS A 132 0.74 13.26 -10.98
C LYS A 132 1.02 13.22 -9.48
N LEU A 133 1.68 12.17 -9.00
CA LEU A 133 2.08 12.04 -7.59
C LEU A 133 3.01 13.18 -7.20
N GLU A 134 4.04 13.45 -7.99
CA GLU A 134 4.99 14.53 -7.71
C GLU A 134 4.31 15.91 -7.68
N LYS A 135 3.37 16.17 -8.60
CA LYS A 135 2.57 17.40 -8.59
C LYS A 135 1.72 17.52 -7.33
N VAL A 136 1.09 16.43 -6.89
CA VAL A 136 0.28 16.42 -5.65
C VAL A 136 1.17 16.60 -4.42
N ASN A 137 2.28 15.88 -4.35
CA ASN A 137 3.25 15.96 -3.26
C ASN A 137 3.87 17.36 -3.15
N SER A 138 4.38 17.91 -4.26
CA SER A 138 4.91 19.28 -4.28
C SER A 138 3.85 20.33 -3.91
N GLY A 139 2.59 20.14 -4.34
CA GLY A 139 1.47 20.97 -3.92
C GLY A 139 1.23 20.90 -2.41
N ARG A 140 1.17 19.69 -1.84
CA ARG A 140 1.01 19.45 -0.40
C ARG A 140 2.16 20.07 0.40
N LYS A 141 3.40 19.87 -0.05
CA LYS A 141 4.57 20.43 0.60
C LYS A 141 4.49 21.95 0.67
N ARG A 142 4.20 22.63 -0.45
CA ARG A 142 4.04 24.10 -0.46
C ARG A 142 2.97 24.57 0.51
N THR A 143 1.79 23.95 0.50
CA THR A 143 0.71 24.33 1.43
C THR A 143 1.09 24.11 2.90
N GLN A 144 1.93 23.12 3.18
CA GLN A 144 2.42 22.86 4.52
C GLN A 144 3.51 23.86 4.92
N ASP A 145 4.49 24.10 4.05
CA ASP A 145 5.54 25.10 4.27
C ASP A 145 4.93 26.50 4.54
N ASP A 146 3.89 26.90 3.79
CA ASP A 146 3.18 28.18 4.00
C ASP A 146 2.53 28.25 5.41
N VAL A 147 1.97 27.13 5.89
CA VAL A 147 1.35 27.06 7.23
C VAL A 147 2.43 26.99 8.32
N ALA A 148 3.58 26.36 8.06
CA ALA A 148 4.68 26.22 9.01
C ALA A 148 5.16 27.57 9.54
N ASP A 149 5.35 28.55 8.64
CA ASP A 149 5.76 29.90 9.00
C ASP A 149 4.73 30.59 9.91
N THR A 150 3.44 30.45 9.59
CA THR A 150 2.36 31.02 10.40
C THR A 150 2.27 30.36 11.77
N LEU A 151 2.44 29.03 11.84
CA LEU A 151 2.37 28.27 13.08
C LEU A 151 3.56 28.60 13.99
N GLY A 152 4.77 28.67 13.43
CA GLY A 152 5.96 29.09 14.18
C GLY A 152 5.88 30.54 14.67
N TYR A 153 5.28 31.45 13.90
CA TYR A 153 4.98 32.82 14.36
C TYR A 153 3.99 32.81 15.53
N LEU A 154 2.88 32.08 15.41
CA LEU A 154 1.86 31.99 16.45
C LEU A 154 2.42 31.35 17.73
N GLU A 155 3.23 30.30 17.61
CA GLU A 155 3.88 29.64 18.75
C GLU A 155 4.83 30.59 19.49
N LYS A 156 5.70 31.31 18.76
CA LYS A 156 6.60 32.32 19.37
C LYS A 156 5.82 33.43 20.06
N ARG A 157 4.78 33.96 19.40
CA ARG A 157 3.92 35.00 19.99
C ARG A 157 3.22 34.48 21.24
N TRP A 158 2.70 33.26 21.21
CA TRP A 158 2.04 32.64 22.35
C TRP A 158 2.99 32.42 23.53
N LYS A 159 4.20 31.88 23.29
CA LYS A 159 5.24 31.75 24.32
C LYS A 159 5.67 33.10 24.89
N GLY A 160 5.77 34.13 24.05
CA GLY A 160 6.05 35.49 24.49
C GLY A 160 4.98 36.05 25.42
N LEU A 161 3.70 35.94 25.02
CA LEU A 161 2.58 36.38 25.85
C LEU A 161 2.48 35.61 27.17
N LEU A 162 2.81 34.32 27.17
CA LEU A 162 2.88 33.52 28.39
C LEU A 162 4.02 33.99 29.30
N GLY A 163 5.18 34.31 28.73
CA GLY A 163 6.30 34.92 29.45
C GLY A 163 5.93 36.26 30.07
N ASP A 164 5.32 37.15 29.29
CA ASP A 164 4.86 38.46 29.76
C ASP A 164 3.85 38.32 30.92
N LEU A 165 2.92 37.34 30.84
CA LEU A 165 1.97 37.06 31.90
C LEU A 165 2.64 36.59 33.18
N VAL A 166 3.64 35.71 33.07
CA VAL A 166 4.43 35.23 34.22
C VAL A 166 5.23 36.37 34.82
N ASP A 167 5.88 37.20 33.99
CA ASP A 167 6.67 38.35 34.46
C ASP A 167 5.81 39.39 35.18
N VAL A 168 4.59 39.67 34.69
CA VAL A 168 3.63 40.53 35.38
C VAL A 168 3.19 39.90 36.69
N GLY A 169 2.92 38.59 36.72
CA GLY A 169 2.58 37.87 37.95
C GLY A 169 3.68 37.94 39.01
N VAL A 170 4.94 37.74 38.62
CA VAL A 170 6.09 37.83 39.53
C VAL A 170 6.28 39.26 40.04
N LYS A 171 6.13 40.28 39.18
CA LYS A 171 6.23 41.68 39.60
C LYS A 171 5.12 42.07 40.57
N ASN A 172 3.89 41.62 40.36
CA ASN A 172 2.80 41.87 41.30
C ASN A 172 3.08 41.20 42.65
N ALA A 173 3.53 39.94 42.67
CA ALA A 173 3.86 39.25 43.92
C ALA A 173 5.03 39.93 44.68
N LEU A 174 6.03 40.47 43.96
CA LEU A 174 7.10 41.25 44.57
C LEU A 174 6.60 42.57 45.16
N LEU A 175 5.71 43.27 44.45
CA LEU A 175 5.09 44.50 44.96
C LEU A 175 4.19 44.24 46.17
N GLU A 176 3.48 43.12 46.19
CA GLU A 176 2.68 42.71 47.35
C GLU A 176 3.58 42.42 48.57
N ALA A 177 4.75 41.79 48.37
CA ALA A 177 5.71 41.57 49.45
C ALA A 177 6.37 42.87 49.94
N GLU A 178 6.75 43.78 49.03
CA GLU A 178 7.31 45.10 49.41
C GLU A 178 6.28 45.93 50.20
N LEU A 179 4.99 45.86 49.84
CA LEU A 179 3.93 46.51 50.62
C LEU A 179 3.72 45.87 52.00
N GLU A 180 3.86 44.55 52.13
CA GLU A 180 3.77 43.85 53.42
C GLU A 180 4.95 44.22 54.33
N ASP A 181 6.16 44.31 53.78
CA ASP A 181 7.36 44.76 54.52
C ASP A 181 7.22 46.24 54.97
N ASP A 182 6.72 47.15 54.11
CA ASP A 182 6.49 48.56 54.46
C ASP A 182 5.40 48.70 55.56
N ASP A 183 4.32 47.91 55.50
CA ASP A 183 3.27 47.92 56.52
C ASP A 183 3.81 47.43 57.89
N GLU A 184 4.75 46.48 57.91
CA GLU A 184 5.42 46.03 59.15
C GLU A 184 6.38 47.10 59.72
N GLU A 185 7.10 47.84 58.88
CA GLU A 185 7.99 48.93 59.33
C GLU A 185 7.19 50.11 59.94
N ASP A 186 6.05 50.47 59.35
CA ASP A 186 5.15 51.52 59.87
C ASP A 186 4.49 51.14 61.22
N GLU A 187 4.39 49.85 61.55
CA GLU A 187 3.90 49.38 62.85
C GLU A 187 5.00 49.40 63.95
N GLU A 188 6.28 49.47 63.59
CA GLU A 188 7.41 49.49 64.54
C GLU A 188 7.88 50.91 64.95
N GLU A 189 7.42 51.99 64.29
CA GLU A 189 7.66 53.42 64.65
C GLU A 189 6.61 54.05 65.60
#